data_AF-A0A1J9RLW6-F1
#
_entry.id   AF-A0A1J9RLW6-F1
#
_cell.length_a   1.000
_cell.length_b   1.000
_cell.length_c   1.000
_cell.angle_alpha   90.00
_cell.angle_beta   90.00
_cell.angle_gamma   90.00
#
_symmetry.space_group_name_H-M   'P 1'
#
loop_
_entity.id
_entity.type
_entity.pdbx_description
1 polymer ?
#
loop_
_entity_poly.entity_id
_entity_poly.type
_entity_poly.pdbx_seq_one_letter_code
_entity_poly.pdbx_strand_id
1 'polypeptide(L)'
;MSEAKDIQQSVESQGSTEETEETVTATREWDIHQAVDVSIANSAAEELRHSSTSYPAQSSGPHFPFRPLEKVSAVENVVNAWMMSRSNIERVRTKFKRNTTIEQTNLLSAWHPIVINPMPQPGTLRGIAPDKKKVAVVTALGKLSHSNGLFLGKTVEMDSGQDVVFGGEEPITFPGSGGGLAILLLLNI
;
A
#
# COMPACT_ATOMS: atom_id res chain seq x y z
N MET A 1 3.44 19.16 13.80
CA MET A 1 2.71 17.93 14.18
C MET A 1 2.96 16.92 13.06
N SER A 2 3.36 15.69 13.38
CA SER A 2 3.90 14.76 12.38
C SER A 2 2.78 13.92 11.75
N GLU A 3 2.44 14.20 10.50
CA GLU A 3 1.44 13.48 9.68
C GLU A 3 1.73 11.96 9.58
N ALA A 4 2.98 11.55 9.85
CA ALA A 4 3.42 10.17 9.75
C ALA A 4 2.79 9.23 10.79
N LYS A 5 2.37 9.75 11.96
CA LYS A 5 1.73 8.92 12.99
C LYS A 5 0.30 8.53 12.65
N ASP A 6 -0.37 9.30 11.78
CA ASP A 6 -1.80 9.15 11.54
C ASP A 6 -2.14 7.98 10.60
N ILE A 7 -1.14 7.40 9.91
CA ILE A 7 -1.34 6.27 9.00
C ILE A 7 -0.94 4.91 9.57
N GLN A 8 -0.25 4.88 10.72
CA GLN A 8 0.19 3.61 11.32
C GLN A 8 -0.94 3.00 12.14
N GLN A 9 -1.38 1.81 11.74
CA GLN A 9 -2.41 1.05 12.45
C GLN A 9 -1.87 -0.31 12.86
N SER A 10 -2.14 -0.72 14.10
CA SER A 10 -1.77 -2.04 14.59
C SER A 10 -2.70 -3.10 14.00
N VAL A 11 -2.18 -4.29 13.76
CA VAL A 11 -2.98 -5.45 13.35
C VAL A 11 -3.55 -6.20 14.54
N GLU A 12 -4.69 -6.85 14.33
CA GLU A 12 -5.21 -7.85 15.26
C GLU A 12 -4.51 -9.18 15.00
N SER A 13 -3.90 -9.75 16.05
CA SER A 13 -3.31 -11.09 16.00
C SER A 13 -4.42 -12.13 15.86
N GLN A 14 -4.39 -12.95 14.82
CA GLN A 14 -5.22 -14.14 14.79
C GLN A 14 -4.59 -15.21 15.69
N GLY A 15 -5.32 -15.59 16.74
CA GLY A 15 -4.97 -16.77 17.53
C GLY A 15 -5.01 -17.99 16.63
N SER A 16 -3.92 -18.77 16.66
CA SER A 16 -3.72 -20.01 15.91
C SER A 16 -4.94 -20.92 15.98
N THR A 17 -5.73 -20.93 14.89
CA THR A 17 -6.66 -22.01 14.59
C THR A 17 -6.31 -22.51 13.20
N GLU A 18 -5.38 -23.46 13.15
CA GLU A 18 -4.86 -24.08 11.92
C GLU A 18 -5.87 -24.98 11.19
N GLU A 19 -7.16 -24.97 11.55
CA GLU A 19 -8.16 -25.91 11.01
C GLU A 19 -9.37 -25.21 10.38
N THR A 20 -9.17 -24.15 9.57
CA THR A 20 -10.21 -23.70 8.60
C THR A 20 -9.69 -22.75 7.50
N GLU A 21 -8.38 -22.71 7.20
CA GLU A 21 -7.84 -21.73 6.24
C GLU A 21 -7.89 -22.15 4.75
N GLU A 22 -8.39 -23.34 4.41
CA GLU A 22 -8.49 -23.79 3.01
C GLU A 22 -9.76 -23.33 2.27
N THR A 23 -10.71 -22.63 2.92
CA THR A 23 -12.04 -22.40 2.32
C THR A 23 -12.53 -20.97 2.22
N VAL A 24 -11.73 -19.94 2.51
CA VAL A 24 -12.15 -18.52 2.32
C VAL A 24 -11.07 -17.62 1.72
N THR A 25 -10.15 -18.17 0.93
CA THR A 25 -9.59 -17.38 -0.20
C THR A 25 -10.36 -17.77 -1.45
N ALA A 26 -11.62 -17.34 -1.53
CA ALA A 26 -12.18 -17.03 -2.83
C ALA A 26 -11.12 -16.18 -3.53
N THR A 27 -10.59 -16.65 -4.66
CA THR A 27 -9.56 -15.98 -5.46
C THR A 27 -10.07 -14.61 -5.83
N ARG A 28 -9.83 -13.65 -4.93
CA ARG A 28 -10.12 -12.25 -5.15
C ARG A 28 -9.20 -11.84 -6.29
N GLU A 29 -9.79 -11.58 -7.44
CA GLU A 29 -9.04 -11.08 -8.58
C GLU A 29 -8.64 -9.64 -8.28
N TRP A 30 -7.33 -9.44 -8.12
CA TRP A 30 -6.78 -8.12 -7.88
C TRP A 30 -6.56 -7.43 -9.22
N ASP A 31 -7.17 -6.26 -9.34
CA ASP A 31 -7.08 -5.41 -10.51
C ASP A 31 -5.73 -4.67 -10.50
N ILE A 32 -4.68 -5.36 -10.95
CA ILE A 32 -3.30 -4.85 -11.01
C ILE A 32 -3.05 -4.20 -12.37
N HIS A 33 -2.52 -2.96 -12.37
CA HIS A 33 -2.28 -2.20 -13.59
C HIS A 33 -0.90 -1.58 -13.61
N GLN A 34 -0.29 -1.46 -14.80
CA GLN A 34 0.88 -0.60 -14.97
C GLN A 34 0.43 0.87 -14.90
N ALA A 35 0.67 1.52 -13.76
CA ALA A 35 0.13 2.84 -13.46
C ALA A 35 1.17 3.97 -13.64
N VAL A 36 2.45 3.65 -13.47
CA VAL A 36 3.59 4.56 -13.63
C VAL A 36 4.70 3.87 -14.40
N ASP A 37 5.55 4.63 -15.09
CA ASP A 37 6.72 4.09 -15.78
C ASP A 37 7.68 3.39 -14.79
N VAL A 38 8.19 2.22 -15.20
CA VAL A 38 9.07 1.36 -14.41
C VAL A 38 10.34 2.09 -13.97
N SER A 39 10.92 2.93 -14.84
CA SER A 39 12.14 3.67 -14.54
C SER A 39 11.94 4.69 -13.43
N ILE A 40 10.81 5.42 -13.44
CA ILE A 40 10.47 6.41 -12.40
C ILE A 40 10.30 5.71 -11.05
N ALA A 41 9.59 4.57 -11.03
CA ALA A 41 9.39 3.79 -9.81
C ALA A 41 10.69 3.19 -9.28
N ASN A 42 11.58 2.70 -10.15
CA ASN A 42 12.88 2.17 -9.75
C ASN A 42 13.82 3.25 -9.19
N SER A 43 13.88 4.42 -9.81
CA SER A 43 14.68 5.55 -9.28
C SER A 43 14.19 5.98 -7.90
N ALA A 44 12.88 6.02 -7.68
CA ALA A 44 12.31 6.30 -6.35
C ALA A 44 12.69 5.22 -5.32
N ALA A 45 12.70 3.95 -5.71
CA ALA A 45 13.10 2.86 -4.85
C ALA A 45 14.59 2.95 -4.45
N GLU A 46 15.47 3.31 -5.37
CA GLU A 46 16.90 3.52 -5.09
C GLU A 46 17.12 4.64 -4.06
N GLU A 47 16.48 5.80 -4.26
CA GLU A 47 16.62 6.93 -3.33
C GLU A 47 16.10 6.59 -1.92
N LEU A 48 14.95 5.90 -1.83
CA LEU A 48 14.41 5.44 -0.54
C LEU A 48 15.31 4.43 0.17
N ARG A 49 15.99 3.54 -0.57
CA ARG A 49 16.94 2.58 0.03
C ARG A 49 18.17 3.29 0.60
N HIS A 50 18.63 4.36 -0.07
CA HIS A 50 19.75 5.17 0.41
C HIS A 50 19.40 6.02 1.63
N SER A 51 18.16 6.50 1.74
CA SER A 51 17.70 7.26 2.92
C SER A 51 17.35 6.37 4.12
N SER A 52 17.05 5.08 3.89
CA SER A 52 16.65 4.12 4.93
C SER A 52 17.83 3.47 5.65
N THR A 53 18.88 4.21 5.99
CA THR A 53 19.98 3.69 6.83
C THR A 53 19.68 3.92 8.31
N SER A 54 19.69 2.82 9.07
CA SER A 54 19.52 2.70 10.53
C SER A 54 18.08 2.69 11.04
N TYR A 55 17.54 1.54 11.47
CA TYR A 55 16.50 1.50 12.51
C TYR A 55 16.52 0.18 13.32
N PRO A 56 16.16 0.25 14.62
CA PRO A 56 16.55 -0.71 15.66
C PRO A 56 15.68 -1.97 15.71
N ALA A 57 16.22 -2.99 16.39
CA ALA A 57 15.54 -4.24 16.71
C ALA A 57 14.20 -4.00 17.44
N GLN A 58 13.15 -4.72 17.02
CA GLN A 58 11.80 -4.61 17.54
C GLN A 58 11.75 -4.85 19.06
N SER A 59 11.19 -3.89 19.80
CA SER A 59 10.79 -4.04 21.22
C SER A 59 9.39 -4.64 21.34
N SER A 60 9.11 -5.28 22.46
CA SER A 60 7.78 -5.73 22.89
C SER A 60 6.74 -4.59 22.83
N GLY A 61 5.94 -4.55 21.77
CA GLY A 61 4.95 -3.50 21.51
C GLY A 61 4.02 -3.89 20.36
N PRO A 62 3.00 -3.07 20.05
CA PRO A 62 2.07 -3.34 18.96
C PRO A 62 2.80 -3.44 17.62
N HIS A 63 2.43 -4.46 16.82
CA HIS A 63 3.00 -4.66 15.48
C HIS A 63 2.23 -3.85 14.44
N PHE A 64 2.97 -3.04 13.68
CA PHE A 64 2.46 -2.26 12.57
C PHE A 64 2.91 -2.91 11.26
N PRO A 65 2.00 -3.26 10.34
CA PRO A 65 2.33 -4.02 9.14
C PRO A 65 3.17 -3.23 8.14
N PHE A 66 3.15 -1.91 8.23
CA PHE A 66 4.03 -1.02 7.47
C PHE A 66 4.39 0.20 8.30
N ARG A 67 5.39 0.93 7.84
CA ARG A 67 5.75 2.25 8.37
C ARG A 67 5.96 3.24 7.24
N PRO A 68 5.57 4.53 7.43
CA PRO A 68 5.96 5.58 6.51
C PRO A 68 7.47 5.76 6.50
N LEU A 69 7.98 6.10 5.32
CA LEU A 69 9.33 6.58 5.09
C LEU A 69 9.30 8.10 4.89
N GLU A 70 10.49 8.71 4.91
CA GLU A 70 10.64 10.12 4.56
C GLU A 70 10.24 10.35 3.09
N LYS A 71 9.56 11.48 2.85
CA LYS A 71 9.18 11.89 1.50
C LYS A 71 10.43 12.41 0.79
N VAL A 72 10.75 11.80 -0.34
CA VAL A 72 11.90 12.18 -1.18
C VAL A 72 11.41 12.58 -2.57
N SER A 73 12.19 13.42 -3.26
CA SER A 73 11.80 14.02 -4.53
C SER A 73 11.48 12.99 -5.63
N ALA A 74 12.21 11.88 -5.70
CA ALA A 74 11.89 10.84 -6.69
C ALA A 74 10.54 10.17 -6.43
N VAL A 75 10.09 10.06 -5.18
CA VAL A 75 8.76 9.49 -4.87
C VAL A 75 7.66 10.47 -5.29
N GLU A 76 7.88 11.78 -5.13
CA GLU A 76 6.95 12.79 -5.64
C GLU A 76 6.74 12.68 -7.16
N ASN A 77 7.79 12.34 -7.92
CA ASN A 77 7.68 12.09 -9.35
C ASN A 77 6.74 10.91 -9.67
N VAL A 78 6.78 9.84 -8.87
CA VAL A 78 5.86 8.70 -9.04
C VAL A 78 4.42 9.12 -8.73
N VAL A 79 4.21 9.88 -7.65
CA VAL A 79 2.87 10.40 -7.27
C VAL A 79 2.33 11.31 -8.36
N ASN A 80 3.14 12.25 -8.84
CA ASN A 80 2.76 13.18 -9.90
C ASN A 80 2.44 12.43 -11.21
N ALA A 81 3.27 11.47 -11.60
CA ALA A 81 3.02 10.63 -12.78
C ALA A 81 1.70 9.87 -12.66
N TRP A 82 1.40 9.33 -11.47
CA TRP A 82 0.14 8.64 -11.21
C TRP A 82 -1.06 9.59 -11.32
N MET A 83 -0.98 10.77 -10.67
CA MET A 83 -2.07 11.76 -10.61
C MET A 83 -2.34 12.46 -11.96
N MET A 84 -1.31 12.64 -12.79
CA MET A 84 -1.44 13.23 -14.13
C MET A 84 -2.00 12.24 -15.17
N SER A 85 -1.99 10.94 -14.87
CA SER A 85 -2.55 9.92 -15.76
C SER A 85 -4.06 9.90 -15.69
N ARG A 86 -4.71 10.42 -16.74
CA ARG A 86 -6.18 10.37 -16.88
C ARG A 86 -6.73 8.95 -16.80
N SER A 87 -6.01 7.98 -17.37
CA SER A 87 -6.42 6.56 -17.34
C SER A 87 -6.46 6.00 -15.91
N ASN A 88 -5.51 6.39 -15.05
CA ASN A 88 -5.54 5.98 -13.64
C ASN A 88 -6.77 6.54 -12.94
N ILE A 89 -7.03 7.84 -13.08
CA ILE A 89 -8.18 8.49 -12.43
C ILE A 89 -9.51 7.90 -12.89
N GLU A 90 -9.69 7.70 -14.21
CA GLU A 90 -10.94 7.14 -14.75
C GLU A 90 -11.17 5.69 -14.34
N ARG A 91 -10.10 4.88 -14.23
CA ARG A 91 -10.20 3.51 -13.71
C ARG A 91 -10.72 3.50 -12.28
N VAL A 92 -10.19 4.37 -11.40
CA VAL A 92 -10.68 4.43 -10.02
C VAL A 92 -12.12 4.92 -9.95
N ARG A 93 -12.48 5.97 -10.70
CA ARG A 93 -13.87 6.47 -10.75
C ARG A 93 -14.86 5.40 -11.19
N THR A 94 -14.50 4.65 -12.24
CA THR A 94 -15.32 3.56 -12.77
C THR A 94 -15.50 2.45 -11.74
N LYS A 95 -14.40 2.02 -11.09
CA LYS A 95 -14.41 0.95 -10.10
C LYS A 95 -15.33 1.26 -8.91
N PHE A 96 -15.27 2.49 -8.39
CA PHE A 96 -16.06 2.89 -7.23
C PHE A 96 -17.40 3.56 -7.59
N LYS A 97 -17.79 3.58 -8.88
CA LYS A 97 -19.05 4.13 -9.40
C LYS A 97 -19.34 5.57 -8.92
N ARG A 98 -18.31 6.38 -8.70
CA ARG A 98 -18.49 7.75 -8.22
C ARG A 98 -18.42 8.75 -9.39
N ASN A 99 -19.55 9.41 -9.63
CA ASN A 99 -19.67 10.56 -10.53
C ASN A 99 -19.36 11.84 -9.74
N THR A 100 -18.11 12.00 -9.29
CA THR A 100 -17.73 13.18 -8.51
C THR A 100 -17.21 14.30 -9.39
N THR A 101 -17.78 15.50 -9.23
CA THR A 101 -17.29 16.79 -9.75
C THR A 101 -16.05 17.30 -9.00
N ILE A 102 -15.40 16.45 -8.21
CA ILE A 102 -14.19 16.81 -7.47
C ILE A 102 -13.11 17.18 -8.48
N GLU A 103 -12.63 18.43 -8.39
CA GLU A 103 -11.48 18.90 -9.15
C GLU A 103 -10.28 17.99 -8.88
N GLN A 104 -9.49 17.68 -9.92
CA GLN A 104 -8.32 16.79 -9.80
C GLN A 104 -7.35 17.21 -8.69
N THR A 105 -7.29 18.51 -8.39
CA THR A 105 -6.49 19.11 -7.32
C THR A 105 -6.89 18.66 -5.91
N ASN A 106 -8.15 18.28 -5.68
CA ASN A 106 -8.66 17.84 -4.37
C ASN A 106 -8.83 16.31 -4.26
N LEU A 107 -8.47 15.58 -5.32
CA LEU A 107 -8.62 14.13 -5.40
C LEU A 107 -7.63 13.41 -4.48
N LEU A 108 -6.37 13.84 -4.43
CA LEU A 108 -5.36 13.24 -3.57
C LEU A 108 -5.49 13.81 -2.16
N SER A 109 -5.90 12.98 -1.20
CA SER A 109 -5.95 13.38 0.21
C SER A 109 -4.59 13.35 0.88
N ALA A 110 -3.82 12.29 0.63
CA ALA A 110 -2.53 12.07 1.26
C ALA A 110 -1.75 11.02 0.46
N TRP A 111 -0.43 11.05 0.60
CA TRP A 111 0.45 10.02 0.05
C TRP A 111 1.65 9.79 0.98
N HIS A 112 2.09 8.54 1.03
CA HIS A 112 3.19 8.11 1.89
C HIS A 112 4.02 7.04 1.20
N PRO A 113 5.35 7.21 1.04
CA PRO A 113 6.21 6.07 0.81
C PRO A 113 6.19 5.20 2.05
N ILE A 114 6.09 3.88 1.86
CA ILE A 114 6.02 2.92 2.95
C ILE A 114 7.01 1.78 2.72
N VAL A 115 7.49 1.21 3.82
CA VAL A 115 8.10 -0.11 3.84
C VAL A 115 7.21 -1.06 4.63
N ILE A 116 6.99 -2.25 4.09
CA ILE A 116 6.24 -3.31 4.77
C ILE A 116 7.15 -3.93 5.83
N ASN A 117 6.70 -3.94 7.08
CA ASN A 117 7.48 -4.44 8.19
C ASN A 117 7.35 -5.96 8.32
N PRO A 118 8.43 -6.67 8.67
CA PRO A 118 8.30 -8.03 9.12
C PRO A 118 7.52 -8.07 10.45
N MET A 119 6.64 -9.04 10.59
CA MET A 119 5.86 -9.32 11.81
C MET A 119 6.05 -10.78 12.20
N PRO A 120 6.00 -11.13 13.50
CA PRO A 120 6.20 -12.50 13.96
C PRO A 120 5.15 -13.48 13.44
N GLN A 121 3.97 -12.98 13.07
CA GLN A 121 2.86 -13.75 12.53
C GLN A 121 2.04 -12.90 11.54
N PRO A 122 1.24 -13.52 10.66
CA PRO A 122 0.28 -12.81 9.84
C PRO A 122 -0.67 -11.93 10.68
N GLY A 123 -1.12 -10.82 10.10
CA GLY A 123 -1.96 -9.87 10.80
C GLY A 123 -2.94 -9.18 9.87
N THR A 124 -4.17 -9.01 10.35
CA THR A 124 -5.23 -8.38 9.58
C THR A 124 -5.47 -6.95 10.04
N LEU A 125 -5.49 -6.05 9.08
CA LEU A 125 -5.77 -4.63 9.24
C LEU A 125 -7.18 -4.35 8.70
N ARG A 126 -8.08 -3.80 9.53
CA ARG A 126 -9.52 -3.61 9.22
C ARG A 126 -9.82 -2.38 8.33
N GLY A 127 -8.88 -2.03 7.44
CA GLY A 127 -8.96 -0.88 6.54
C GLY A 127 -7.72 0.02 6.60
N ILE A 128 -6.94 0.07 5.49
CA ILE A 128 -5.65 0.78 5.41
C ILE A 128 -5.77 2.31 5.49
N ALA A 129 -6.94 2.85 5.18
CA ALA A 129 -7.18 4.28 5.28
C ALA A 129 -7.60 4.64 6.71
N PRO A 130 -6.99 5.66 7.33
CA PRO A 130 -7.44 6.18 8.64
C PRO A 130 -8.90 6.62 8.60
N ASP A 131 -9.31 7.24 7.49
CA ASP A 131 -10.70 7.49 7.14
C ASP A 131 -11.16 6.44 6.15
N LYS A 132 -11.94 5.49 6.66
CA LYS A 132 -12.52 4.34 5.94
C LYS A 132 -13.40 4.71 4.74
N LYS A 133 -13.62 6.00 4.45
CA LYS A 133 -14.36 6.47 3.27
C LYS A 133 -13.48 6.74 2.05
N LYS A 134 -12.16 6.70 2.20
CA LYS A 134 -11.18 6.97 1.15
C LYS A 134 -10.91 5.72 0.31
N VAL A 135 -10.46 5.92 -0.92
CA VAL A 135 -9.89 4.84 -1.74
C VAL A 135 -8.39 4.76 -1.48
N ALA A 136 -7.87 3.55 -1.34
CA ALA A 136 -6.44 3.30 -1.22
C ALA A 136 -5.86 2.80 -2.54
N VAL A 137 -4.70 3.34 -2.90
CA VAL A 137 -3.87 2.86 -4.01
C VAL A 137 -2.52 2.47 -3.45
N VAL A 138 -2.07 1.26 -3.76
CA VAL A 138 -0.72 0.81 -3.43
C VAL A 138 0.05 0.66 -4.73
N THR A 139 1.10 1.47 -4.91
CA THR A 139 1.98 1.44 -6.07
C THR A 139 3.33 0.84 -5.69
N ALA A 140 3.78 -0.18 -6.41
CA ALA A 140 5.01 -0.91 -6.12
C ALA A 140 6.26 -0.12 -6.51
N LEU A 141 7.25 -0.04 -5.62
CA LEU A 141 8.56 0.57 -5.84
C LEU A 141 9.64 -0.51 -5.92
N GLY A 142 9.57 -1.31 -6.99
CA GLY A 142 10.26 -2.59 -7.14
C GLY A 142 9.30 -3.77 -7.06
N LYS A 143 9.83 -4.99 -7.18
CA LYS A 143 9.01 -6.20 -7.13
C LYS A 143 8.40 -6.39 -5.73
N LEU A 144 7.07 -6.54 -5.66
CA LEU A 144 6.33 -6.94 -4.48
C LEU A 144 5.76 -8.35 -4.66
N SER A 145 5.89 -9.17 -3.63
CA SER A 145 5.37 -10.53 -3.58
C SER A 145 5.08 -10.92 -2.14
N HIS A 146 4.46 -12.08 -1.94
CA HIS A 146 4.17 -12.59 -0.61
C HIS A 146 5.41 -12.64 0.31
N SER A 147 6.58 -12.97 -0.25
CA SER A 147 7.84 -13.10 0.50
C SER A 147 8.42 -11.78 0.99
N ASN A 148 7.93 -10.63 0.51
CA ASN A 148 8.33 -9.31 1.01
C ASN A 148 7.15 -8.48 1.55
N GLY A 149 6.02 -9.16 1.82
CA GLY A 149 4.91 -8.60 2.57
C GLY A 149 3.70 -8.18 1.74
N LEU A 150 3.65 -8.48 0.44
CA LEU A 150 2.45 -8.24 -0.37
C LEU A 150 1.26 -9.06 0.16
N PHE A 151 0.16 -8.35 0.40
CA PHE A 151 -1.05 -8.87 1.03
C PHE A 151 -2.11 -9.35 0.03
N LEU A 152 -1.76 -9.48 -1.25
CA LEU A 152 -2.69 -9.85 -2.33
C LEU A 152 -2.86 -11.38 -2.50
N GLY A 153 -2.07 -12.18 -1.79
CA GLY A 153 -2.08 -13.63 -1.87
C GLY A 153 -0.70 -14.22 -2.18
N LYS A 154 -0.55 -15.54 -2.04
CA LYS A 154 0.74 -16.23 -2.21
C LYS A 154 1.27 -16.24 -3.65
N THR A 155 0.36 -16.23 -4.62
CA THR A 155 0.67 -16.37 -6.06
C THR A 155 0.65 -15.05 -6.83
N VAL A 156 0.26 -13.96 -6.17
CA VAL A 156 0.16 -12.63 -6.78
C VAL A 156 1.46 -11.88 -6.55
N GLU A 157 1.96 -11.26 -7.61
CA GLU A 157 3.13 -10.39 -7.58
C GLU A 157 2.80 -9.07 -8.27
N MET A 158 3.52 -8.01 -7.90
CA MET A 158 3.47 -6.73 -8.59
C MET A 158 4.89 -6.32 -8.97
N ASP A 159 5.06 -5.95 -10.23
CA ASP A 159 6.29 -5.35 -10.73
C ASP A 159 6.32 -3.85 -10.43
N SER A 160 7.51 -3.25 -10.56
CA SER A 160 7.71 -1.83 -10.28
C SER A 160 6.81 -0.94 -11.14
N GLY A 161 6.20 0.08 -10.52
CA GLY A 161 5.25 0.99 -11.18
C GLY A 161 3.85 0.40 -11.39
N GLN A 162 3.63 -0.87 -11.05
CA GLN A 162 2.28 -1.43 -11.00
C GLN A 162 1.55 -0.95 -9.74
N ASP A 163 0.24 -0.81 -9.84
CA ASP A 163 -0.61 -0.47 -8.72
C ASP A 163 -1.74 -1.48 -8.50
N VAL A 164 -2.33 -1.40 -7.32
CA VAL A 164 -3.61 -2.03 -6.99
C VAL A 164 -4.47 -1.02 -6.25
N VAL A 165 -5.77 -1.04 -6.55
CA VAL A 165 -6.75 -0.07 -6.01
C VAL A 165 -7.85 -0.80 -5.26
N PHE A 166 -8.19 -0.36 -4.06
CA PHE A 166 -9.22 -0.97 -3.22
C PHE A 166 -9.79 0.05 -2.22
N GLY A 167 -10.95 -0.25 -1.63
CA GLY A 167 -11.59 0.60 -0.63
C GLY A 167 -10.74 0.69 0.64
N GLY A 168 -10.60 1.88 1.20
CA GLY A 168 -9.78 2.13 2.39
C GLY A 168 -10.31 1.44 3.66
N GLU A 169 -11.58 1.04 3.68
CA GLU A 169 -12.24 0.25 4.72
C GLU A 169 -11.95 -1.25 4.62
N GLU A 170 -11.44 -1.72 3.49
CA GLU A 170 -11.37 -3.14 3.21
C GLU A 170 -10.33 -3.84 4.11
N PRO A 171 -10.67 -5.02 4.65
CA PRO A 171 -9.73 -5.77 5.46
C PRO A 171 -8.59 -6.32 4.60
N ILE A 172 -7.37 -6.20 5.11
CA ILE A 172 -6.14 -6.63 4.44
C ILE A 172 -5.34 -7.50 5.39
N THR A 173 -4.94 -8.69 4.92
CA THR A 173 -4.13 -9.62 5.71
C THR A 173 -2.69 -9.61 5.20
N PHE A 174 -1.78 -9.11 6.04
CA PHE A 174 -0.35 -9.12 5.76
C PHE A 174 0.25 -10.47 6.17
N PRO A 175 1.17 -11.04 5.37
CA PRO A 175 1.68 -12.39 5.58
C PRO A 175 2.75 -12.50 6.69
N GLY A 176 3.11 -11.40 7.33
CA GLY A 176 4.20 -11.32 8.30
C GLY A 176 5.60 -11.22 7.68
N SER A 177 5.78 -11.60 6.42
CA SER A 177 6.98 -11.23 5.64
C SER A 177 7.02 -9.72 5.40
N GLY A 178 8.21 -9.15 5.23
CA GLY A 178 8.39 -7.71 5.03
C GLY A 178 9.59 -7.36 4.14
N GLY A 179 9.84 -6.06 3.97
CA GLY A 179 10.92 -5.52 3.14
C GLY A 179 10.46 -4.94 1.80
N GLY A 180 9.20 -5.15 1.40
CA GLY A 180 8.61 -4.53 0.23
C GLY A 180 8.51 -3.01 0.37
N LEU A 181 8.81 -2.29 -0.71
CA LEU A 181 8.67 -0.84 -0.81
C LEU A 181 7.47 -0.49 -1.70
N ALA A 182 6.66 0.45 -1.24
CA ALA A 182 5.49 0.91 -1.98
C ALA A 182 5.19 2.37 -1.69
N ILE A 183 4.27 2.95 -2.47
CA ILE A 183 3.60 4.20 -2.15
C ILE A 183 2.15 3.87 -1.82
N LEU A 184 1.68 4.38 -0.69
CA LEU A 184 0.26 4.42 -0.35
C LEU A 184 -0.30 5.79 -0.76
N LEU A 185 -1.25 5.82 -1.68
CA LEU A 185 -2.07 7.01 -2.00
C LEU A 185 -3.46 6.83 -1.38
N LEU A 186 -3.99 7.92 -0.81
CA LEU A 186 -5.35 7.98 -0.31
C LEU A 186 -6.15 9.01 -1.11
N LEU A 187 -7.25 8.59 -1.73
CA LEU A 187 -8.04 9.40 -2.64
C LEU A 187 -9.42 9.75 -2.04
N ASN A 188 -9.82 11.01 -2.22
CA ASN A 188 -11.16 11.53 -1.96
C ASN A 188 -12.01 11.32 -3.22
N ILE A 189 -12.53 10.11 -3.42
CA ILE A 189 -13.34 9.80 -4.62
C ILE A 189 -14.80 10.09 -4.43
#